data_AF-K1UI43-F1
#
_entry.id   AF-K1UI43-F1
#
_cell.length_a   1.000
_cell.length_b   1.000
_cell.length_c   1.000
_cell.angle_alpha   90.00
_cell.angle_beta   90.00
_cell.angle_gamma   90.00
#
_symmetry.space_group_name_H-M   'P 1'
#
loop_
_entity.id
_entity.type
_entity.pdbx_description
1 polymer ?
#
loop_
_entity_poly.entity_id
_entity_poly.type
_entity_poly.pdbx_seq_one_letter_code
_entity_poly.pdbx_strand_id
1 'polypeptide(L)'
;MIYIPPWQMKKTGIQAGTLAVGSTVKLMEGGAAVEYLVVNQGIPSNSSLYDASCDGTWLLRKDIHSNRQWNTSNVNIYETSAINTWLNGDFFNSLGSIEQATVKQVKIPYRHGGGDGGTDQSVANGLLCKIFLLSGYEVGWTTSDYSYFPVDGAKLSYFESGTGTSANNKRIANLNGSAAFWWLRSPYTDYTNRVWRVYSDGNYGNNYASSSYGIRPALVLPSNALFDETTMLLKGVK
;
A
#
# COMPACT_ATOMS: atom_id res chain seq x y z
N MET A 1 7.82 37.23 31.82
CA MET A 1 7.34 36.22 30.85
C MET A 1 7.93 36.57 29.50
N ILE A 2 8.70 35.68 28.89
CA ILE A 2 9.25 35.90 27.54
C ILE A 2 8.15 35.53 26.54
N TYR A 3 7.70 36.51 25.75
CA TYR A 3 6.77 36.30 24.65
C TYR A 3 7.58 35.80 23.45
N ILE A 4 7.34 34.55 23.03
CA ILE A 4 7.90 34.00 21.80
C ILE A 4 6.88 34.25 20.68
N PRO A 5 7.18 35.08 19.68
CA PRO A 5 6.25 35.35 18.58
C PRO A 5 5.96 34.05 17.78
N PRO A 6 4.74 33.87 17.24
CA PRO A 6 4.34 32.65 16.53
C PRO A 6 5.28 32.23 15.39
N TRP A 7 5.97 33.19 14.77
CA TRP A 7 6.93 32.98 13.68
C TRP A 7 8.29 32.41 14.14
N GLN A 8 8.57 32.43 15.46
CA GLN A 8 9.74 31.80 16.08
C GLN A 8 9.45 30.43 16.69
N MET A 9 8.20 29.96 16.67
CA MET A 9 7.94 28.53 16.86
C MET A 9 8.45 27.80 15.62
N LYS A 10 9.69 27.33 15.69
CA LYS A 10 10.25 26.35 14.77
C LYS A 10 9.21 25.23 14.72
N LYS A 11 8.50 25.09 13.60
CA LYS A 11 7.54 24.01 13.39
C LYS A 11 8.37 22.73 13.31
N THR A 12 8.70 22.17 14.46
CA THR A 12 9.43 20.92 14.59
C THR A 12 8.45 19.83 14.17
N GLY A 13 8.71 19.28 12.99
CA GLY A 13 7.97 18.14 12.47
C GLY A 13 8.87 16.92 12.54
N ILE A 14 8.27 15.76 12.73
CA ILE A 14 8.98 14.47 12.69
C ILE A 14 9.13 14.09 11.22
N GLN A 15 10.36 13.76 10.81
CA GLN A 15 10.60 13.28 9.45
C GLN A 15 10.06 11.86 9.28
N ALA A 16 9.37 11.62 8.17
CA ALA A 16 8.77 10.33 7.83
C ALA A 16 9.78 9.18 7.92
N GLY A 17 11.01 9.41 7.46
CA GLY A 17 12.09 8.42 7.47
C GLY A 17 12.60 8.04 8.86
N THR A 18 12.27 8.82 9.90
CA THR A 18 12.66 8.55 11.29
C THR A 18 11.59 7.81 12.08
N LEU A 19 10.38 7.68 11.52
CA LEU A 19 9.30 6.94 12.16
C LEU A 19 9.59 5.45 12.15
N ALA A 20 9.35 4.79 13.29
CA ALA A 20 9.49 3.35 13.40
C ALA A 20 8.45 2.64 12.52
N VAL A 21 8.84 1.51 11.93
CA VAL A 21 7.90 0.60 11.27
C VAL A 21 6.89 0.10 12.30
N GLY A 22 5.60 0.16 11.96
CA GLY A 22 4.47 -0.13 12.84
C GLY A 22 3.87 1.11 13.53
N SER A 23 4.52 2.29 13.44
CA SER A 23 3.91 3.54 13.88
C SER A 23 2.67 3.90 13.04
N THR A 24 1.73 4.62 13.66
CA THR A 24 0.56 5.17 12.97
C THR A 24 0.75 6.66 12.71
N VAL A 25 0.49 7.07 11.47
CA VAL A 25 0.42 8.47 11.04
C VAL A 25 -0.94 8.78 10.46
N LYS A 26 -1.21 10.05 10.16
CA LYS A 26 -2.47 10.51 9.59
C LYS A 26 -2.27 11.26 8.30
N LEU A 27 -3.12 10.96 7.33
CA LEU A 27 -3.26 11.67 6.06
C LEU A 27 -4.67 12.25 5.98
N MET A 28 -4.83 13.43 5.38
CA MET A 28 -6.15 13.95 5.03
C MET A 28 -6.70 13.16 3.83
N GLU A 29 -7.81 12.48 4.04
CA GLU A 29 -8.55 11.69 3.06
C GLU A 29 -10.03 12.06 3.16
N GLY A 30 -10.63 12.56 2.08
CA GLY A 30 -12.04 12.97 2.07
C GLY A 30 -12.37 14.09 3.08
N GLY A 31 -11.39 14.91 3.46
CA GLY A 31 -11.55 15.96 4.47
C GLY A 31 -11.44 15.48 5.92
N ALA A 32 -11.12 14.21 6.17
CA ALA A 32 -10.88 13.65 7.50
C ALA A 32 -9.43 13.19 7.67
N ALA A 33 -8.91 13.27 8.90
CA ALA A 33 -7.61 12.70 9.23
C ALA A 33 -7.74 11.18 9.44
N VAL A 34 -7.23 10.41 8.48
CA VAL A 34 -7.34 8.94 8.45
C VAL A 34 -6.01 8.30 8.81
N GLU A 35 -6.05 7.18 9.56
CA GLU A 35 -4.86 6.49 10.05
C GLU A 35 -4.21 5.59 8.99
N TYR A 36 -2.88 5.69 8.90
CA TYR A 36 -2.01 4.90 8.04
C TYR A 36 -0.87 4.31 8.88
N LEU A 37 -0.51 3.06 8.58
CA LEU A 37 0.63 2.37 9.18
C LEU A 37 1.89 2.65 8.38
N VAL A 38 3.00 2.94 9.07
CA VAL A 38 4.34 2.90 8.48
C VAL A 38 4.73 1.43 8.31
N VAL A 39 4.80 0.95 7.07
CA VAL A 39 5.02 -0.48 6.78
C VAL A 39 6.42 -0.83 6.28
N ASN A 40 7.16 0.16 5.77
CA ASN A 40 8.54 -0.01 5.33
C ASN A 40 9.28 1.34 5.36
N GLN A 41 10.59 1.30 5.61
CA GLN A 41 11.49 2.42 5.36
C GLN A 41 12.49 2.01 4.27
N GLY A 42 12.70 2.89 3.30
CA GLY A 42 13.55 2.67 2.15
C GLY A 42 12.99 1.69 1.12
N ILE A 43 13.87 1.09 0.33
CA ILE A 43 13.53 0.03 -0.64
C ILE A 43 13.16 -1.27 0.11
N PRO A 44 12.00 -1.88 -0.15
CA PRO A 44 11.59 -3.14 0.47
C PRO A 44 12.67 -4.22 0.44
N SER A 45 13.10 -4.69 1.61
CA SER A 45 14.15 -5.70 1.77
C SER A 45 15.47 -5.42 1.03
N ASN A 46 15.77 -4.15 0.69
CA ASN A 46 16.88 -3.77 -0.21
C ASN A 46 16.87 -4.53 -1.55
N SER A 47 15.68 -4.92 -2.03
CA SER A 47 15.51 -5.74 -3.22
C SER A 47 15.79 -4.98 -4.52
N SER A 48 16.44 -5.67 -5.48
CA SER A 48 16.69 -5.16 -6.83
C SER A 48 15.44 -5.11 -7.72
N LEU A 49 14.27 -5.53 -7.23
CA LEU A 49 13.01 -5.42 -7.96
C LEU A 49 12.51 -3.97 -8.06
N TYR A 50 12.91 -3.13 -7.11
CA TYR A 50 12.46 -1.75 -7.01
C TYR A 50 13.55 -0.80 -7.52
N ASP A 51 13.15 0.26 -8.22
CA ASP A 51 14.06 1.36 -8.54
C ASP A 51 14.07 2.41 -7.42
N ALA A 52 14.91 3.45 -7.57
CA ALA A 52 15.05 4.51 -6.58
C ALA A 52 13.77 5.34 -6.36
N SER A 53 12.77 5.26 -7.24
CA SER A 53 11.48 5.94 -7.01
C SER A 53 10.76 5.35 -5.79
N CYS A 54 10.97 4.06 -5.49
CA CYS A 54 10.38 3.37 -4.34
C CYS A 54 11.12 3.59 -3.02
N ASP A 55 12.28 4.26 -3.02
CA ASP A 55 13.02 4.58 -1.80
C ASP A 55 12.29 5.66 -0.98
N GLY A 56 11.79 5.33 0.19
CA GLY A 56 11.03 6.26 1.03
C GLY A 56 10.28 5.60 2.17
N THR A 57 9.35 6.34 2.77
CA THR A 57 8.48 5.82 3.83
C THR A 57 7.20 5.27 3.21
N TRP A 58 7.03 3.95 3.29
CA TRP A 58 5.84 3.29 2.78
C TRP A 58 4.72 3.32 3.80
N LEU A 59 3.55 3.75 3.37
CA LEU A 59 2.34 3.80 4.18
C LEU A 59 1.29 2.83 3.64
N LEU A 60 0.57 2.19 4.56
CA LEU A 60 -0.60 1.37 4.27
C LEU A 60 -1.78 1.89 5.07
N ARG A 61 -2.92 2.18 4.42
CA ARG A 61 -4.12 2.60 5.14
C ARG A 61 -4.46 1.57 6.22
N LYS A 62 -4.63 2.01 7.46
CA LYS A 62 -4.73 1.09 8.61
C LYS A 62 -5.93 0.16 8.47
N ASP A 63 -7.10 0.74 8.23
CA ASP A 63 -8.36 0.03 7.98
C ASP A 63 -8.69 -0.02 6.49
N ILE A 64 -9.62 -0.90 6.13
CA ILE A 64 -10.19 -1.00 4.79
C ILE A 64 -10.99 0.27 4.48
N HIS A 65 -10.78 0.84 3.30
CA HIS A 65 -11.48 2.05 2.85
C HIS A 65 -12.95 1.78 2.55
N SER A 66 -13.20 0.84 1.65
CA SER A 66 -14.54 0.41 1.22
C SER A 66 -14.42 -0.91 0.47
N ASN A 67 -15.57 -1.54 0.16
CA ASN A 67 -15.62 -2.67 -0.75
C ASN A 67 -15.73 -2.21 -2.20
N ARG A 68 -15.00 -2.86 -3.10
CA ARG A 68 -15.09 -2.61 -4.55
C ARG A 68 -14.70 -3.86 -5.34
N GLN A 69 -15.20 -3.93 -6.57
CA GLN A 69 -14.69 -4.88 -7.54
C GLN A 69 -13.24 -4.57 -7.86
N TRP A 70 -12.41 -5.63 -7.97
CA TRP A 70 -11.03 -5.47 -8.41
C TRP A 70 -11.01 -5.07 -9.89
N ASN A 71 -11.81 -5.74 -10.72
CA ASN A 71 -12.06 -5.33 -12.09
C ASN A 71 -13.45 -5.74 -12.58
N THR A 72 -14.15 -4.83 -13.26
CA THR A 72 -15.54 -5.01 -13.70
C THR A 72 -15.67 -6.09 -14.79
N SER A 73 -14.68 -6.20 -15.67
CA SER A 73 -14.66 -7.19 -16.77
C SER A 73 -14.25 -8.61 -16.34
N ASN A 74 -14.08 -8.85 -15.03
CA ASN A 74 -13.64 -10.13 -14.47
C ASN A 74 -12.31 -10.66 -15.06
N VAL A 75 -11.37 -9.76 -15.36
CA VAL A 75 -10.01 -10.11 -15.77
C VAL A 75 -9.01 -9.61 -14.74
N ASN A 76 -7.98 -10.39 -14.45
CA ASN A 76 -6.99 -10.12 -13.40
C ASN A 76 -5.75 -9.34 -13.89
N ILE A 77 -5.96 -8.38 -14.80
CA ILE A 77 -4.91 -7.51 -15.35
C ILE A 77 -4.88 -6.20 -14.54
N TYR A 78 -3.85 -5.97 -13.74
CA TYR A 78 -3.85 -4.91 -12.72
C TYR A 78 -3.69 -3.52 -13.32
N GLU A 79 -2.79 -3.38 -14.28
CA GLU A 79 -2.43 -2.13 -14.96
C GLU A 79 -3.61 -1.46 -15.71
N THR A 80 -4.64 -2.24 -16.06
CA THR A 80 -5.86 -1.74 -16.72
C THR A 80 -7.11 -2.00 -15.87
N SER A 81 -6.95 -2.38 -14.60
CA SER A 81 -8.08 -2.74 -13.74
C SER A 81 -8.89 -1.52 -13.30
N ALA A 82 -10.19 -1.72 -13.10
CA ALA A 82 -11.05 -0.69 -12.53
C ALA A 82 -10.56 -0.17 -11.16
N ILE A 83 -9.94 -1.04 -10.35
CA ILE A 83 -9.38 -0.65 -9.06
C ILE A 83 -8.13 0.22 -9.20
N ASN A 84 -7.22 -0.08 -10.14
CA ASN A 84 -6.02 0.74 -10.37
C ASN A 84 -6.39 2.14 -10.87
N THR A 85 -7.34 2.24 -11.81
CA THR A 85 -7.91 3.50 -12.30
C THR A 85 -8.51 4.31 -11.16
N TRP A 86 -9.28 3.68 -10.27
CA TRP A 86 -9.89 4.35 -9.12
C TRP A 86 -8.85 4.83 -8.09
N LEU A 87 -7.83 4.00 -7.80
CA LEU A 87 -6.76 4.34 -6.85
C LEU A 87 -5.97 5.58 -7.30
N ASN A 88 -5.64 5.67 -8.59
CA ASN A 88 -4.84 6.76 -9.15
C ASN A 88 -5.67 7.93 -9.71
N GLY A 89 -7.00 7.82 -9.68
CA GLY A 89 -7.96 8.88 -10.01
C GLY A 89 -8.70 9.34 -8.77
N ASP A 90 -9.95 8.91 -8.62
CA ASP A 90 -10.87 9.32 -7.55
C ASP A 90 -10.27 9.28 -6.15
N PHE A 91 -9.61 8.18 -5.78
CA PHE A 91 -9.03 8.05 -4.44
C PHE A 91 -7.88 9.04 -4.23
N PHE A 92 -6.92 9.11 -5.16
CA PHE A 92 -5.81 10.07 -5.07
C PHE A 92 -6.33 11.51 -5.01
N ASN A 93 -7.34 11.86 -5.81
CA ASN A 93 -7.95 13.18 -5.83
C ASN A 93 -8.75 13.51 -4.56
N SER A 94 -9.15 12.49 -3.79
CA SER A 94 -9.81 12.67 -2.48
C SER A 94 -8.84 13.02 -1.35
N LEU A 95 -7.53 12.83 -1.56
CA LEU A 95 -6.51 13.20 -0.56
C LEU A 95 -6.41 14.72 -0.43
N GLY A 96 -5.94 15.21 0.72
CA GLY A 96 -5.68 16.63 0.91
C GLY A 96 -4.60 17.16 -0.03
N SER A 97 -4.54 18.48 -0.23
CA SER A 97 -3.60 19.10 -1.16
C SER A 97 -2.13 18.87 -0.76
N ILE A 98 -1.86 18.78 0.55
CA ILE A 98 -0.53 18.46 1.09
C ILE A 98 -0.14 17.04 0.69
N GLU A 99 -1.03 16.07 0.87
CA GLU A 99 -0.84 14.67 0.50
C GLU A 99 -0.62 14.53 -1.00
N GLN A 100 -1.48 15.13 -1.82
CA GLN A 100 -1.36 15.07 -3.28
C GLN A 100 -0.01 15.63 -3.79
N ALA A 101 0.51 16.67 -3.12
CA ALA A 101 1.81 17.25 -3.43
C ALA A 101 3.01 16.44 -2.90
N THR A 102 2.81 15.62 -1.86
CA THR A 102 3.89 14.92 -1.16
C THR A 102 4.06 13.46 -1.61
N VAL A 103 2.96 12.79 -1.99
CA VAL A 103 2.99 11.39 -2.42
C VAL A 103 3.88 11.23 -3.66
N LYS A 104 4.82 10.28 -3.58
CA LYS A 104 5.73 9.98 -4.68
C LYS A 104 4.98 9.26 -5.80
N GLN A 105 5.36 9.57 -7.04
CA GLN A 105 5.12 8.67 -8.16
C GLN A 105 6.24 7.63 -8.19
N VAL A 106 5.86 6.34 -8.26
CA VAL A 106 6.78 5.21 -8.11
C VAL A 106 6.57 4.18 -9.21
N LYS A 107 7.57 3.32 -9.45
CA LYS A 107 7.48 2.15 -10.33
C LYS A 107 7.50 0.86 -9.51
N ILE A 108 6.33 0.32 -9.21
CA ILE A 108 6.23 -0.92 -8.42
C ILE A 108 6.42 -2.18 -9.30
N PRO A 109 6.99 -3.27 -8.75
CA PRO A 109 6.91 -4.58 -9.38
C PRO A 109 5.47 -5.05 -9.47
N TYR A 110 5.12 -5.69 -10.58
CA TYR A 110 3.79 -6.20 -10.85
C TYR A 110 3.86 -7.31 -11.90
N ARG A 111 2.77 -8.05 -12.09
CA ARG A 111 2.65 -8.99 -13.21
C ARG A 111 1.89 -8.35 -14.37
N HIS A 112 2.61 -8.06 -15.46
CA HIS A 112 2.07 -7.53 -16.69
C HIS A 112 1.26 -8.59 -17.45
N GLY A 113 0.10 -8.19 -17.98
CA GLY A 113 -0.82 -9.07 -18.70
C GLY A 113 -1.69 -9.95 -17.79
N GLY A 114 -1.63 -9.75 -16.46
CA GLY A 114 -2.42 -10.53 -15.50
C GLY A 114 -1.88 -11.95 -15.30
N GLY A 115 -2.76 -12.86 -14.88
CA GLY A 115 -2.43 -14.23 -14.48
C GLY A 115 -1.87 -15.11 -15.60
N ASP A 116 -2.55 -16.17 -15.98
CA ASP A 116 -2.04 -17.12 -16.99
C ASP A 116 -1.53 -16.40 -18.26
N GLY A 117 -0.33 -16.74 -18.71
CA GLY A 117 0.36 -16.07 -19.83
C GLY A 117 1.04 -14.71 -19.53
N GLY A 118 0.89 -14.16 -18.33
CA GLY A 118 1.53 -12.89 -17.94
C GLY A 118 3.03 -12.99 -17.60
N THR A 119 3.68 -11.85 -17.37
CA THR A 119 5.11 -11.76 -17.03
C THR A 119 5.37 -10.80 -15.88
N ASP A 120 6.25 -11.17 -14.95
CA ASP A 120 6.61 -10.30 -13.84
C ASP A 120 7.55 -9.19 -14.34
N GLN A 121 7.21 -7.93 -14.06
CA GLN A 121 7.95 -6.74 -14.46
C GLN A 121 8.45 -6.00 -13.22
N SER A 122 9.60 -5.33 -13.35
CA SER A 122 10.29 -4.65 -12.25
C SER A 122 11.15 -3.48 -12.77
N VAL A 123 11.67 -2.67 -11.84
CA VAL A 123 12.61 -1.56 -12.13
C VAL A 123 12.10 -0.64 -13.25
N ALA A 124 12.80 -0.55 -14.39
CA ALA A 124 12.45 0.35 -15.49
C ALA A 124 11.07 0.06 -16.10
N ASN A 125 10.65 -1.21 -16.06
CA ASN A 125 9.37 -1.70 -16.56
C ASN A 125 8.30 -1.80 -15.46
N GLY A 126 8.60 -1.38 -14.23
CA GLY A 126 7.63 -1.38 -13.14
C GLY A 126 6.42 -0.49 -13.45
N LEU A 127 5.27 -0.81 -12.84
CA LEU A 127 4.03 -0.08 -13.05
C LEU A 127 4.12 1.30 -12.41
N LEU A 128 4.00 2.35 -13.22
CA LEU A 128 4.02 3.73 -12.77
C LEU A 128 2.71 4.09 -12.07
N CYS A 129 2.74 4.38 -10.77
CA CYS A 129 1.56 4.74 -9.99
C CYS A 129 1.92 5.65 -8.81
N LYS A 130 0.90 6.27 -8.19
CA LYS A 130 1.04 6.98 -6.90
C LYS A 130 0.43 6.18 -5.76
N ILE A 131 -0.74 5.59 -6.00
CA ILE A 131 -1.46 4.75 -5.06
C ILE A 131 -1.59 3.35 -5.63
N PHE A 132 -1.36 2.33 -4.80
CA PHE A 132 -1.41 0.93 -5.21
C PHE A 132 -1.95 0.02 -4.11
N LEU A 133 -2.22 -1.23 -4.45
CA LEU A 133 -2.44 -2.31 -3.48
C LEU A 133 -1.14 -3.06 -3.26
N LEU A 134 -0.92 -3.56 -2.04
CA LEU A 134 0.23 -4.42 -1.76
C LEU A 134 0.15 -5.74 -2.54
N SER A 135 1.30 -6.36 -2.78
CA SER A 135 1.40 -7.70 -3.35
C SER A 135 1.46 -8.80 -2.29
N GLY A 136 1.32 -10.06 -2.73
CA GLY A 136 1.53 -11.24 -1.89
C GLY A 136 2.93 -11.26 -1.27
N TYR A 137 3.95 -10.94 -2.07
CA TYR A 137 5.34 -10.83 -1.60
C TYR A 137 5.53 -9.74 -0.56
N GLU A 138 4.89 -8.59 -0.75
CA GLU A 138 5.00 -7.47 0.19
C GLU A 138 4.36 -7.76 1.55
N VAL A 139 3.31 -8.57 1.58
CA VAL A 139 2.69 -9.05 2.83
C VAL A 139 3.35 -10.32 3.38
N GLY A 140 4.43 -10.81 2.78
CA GLY A 140 5.27 -11.88 3.32
C GLY A 140 4.91 -13.30 2.87
N TRP A 141 4.08 -13.46 1.85
CA TRP A 141 3.94 -14.76 1.16
C TRP A 141 4.89 -14.86 -0.01
N THR A 142 5.20 -16.07 -0.45
CA THR A 142 6.01 -16.31 -1.64
C THR A 142 5.49 -17.53 -2.42
N THR A 143 6.17 -17.86 -3.51
CA THR A 143 5.90 -19.09 -4.27
C THR A 143 6.13 -20.38 -3.45
N SER A 144 6.87 -20.33 -2.33
CA SER A 144 7.00 -21.47 -1.43
C SER A 144 5.76 -21.71 -0.57
N ASP A 145 4.99 -20.66 -0.27
CA ASP A 145 3.72 -20.78 0.45
C ASP A 145 2.62 -21.28 -0.49
N TYR A 146 2.65 -20.81 -1.74
CA TYR A 146 1.78 -21.28 -2.80
C TYR A 146 2.33 -20.94 -4.20
N SER A 147 2.45 -21.93 -5.08
CA SER A 147 3.17 -21.79 -6.36
C SER A 147 2.58 -20.78 -7.34
N TYR A 148 1.31 -20.39 -7.17
CA TYR A 148 0.61 -19.45 -8.06
C TYR A 148 0.62 -17.99 -7.57
N PHE A 149 1.49 -17.65 -6.63
CA PHE A 149 1.89 -16.27 -6.40
C PHE A 149 2.89 -15.81 -7.47
N PRO A 150 2.69 -14.64 -8.09
CA PRO A 150 3.71 -14.03 -8.93
C PRO A 150 4.85 -13.42 -8.08
N VAL A 151 6.03 -13.24 -8.66
CA VAL A 151 7.19 -12.60 -7.99
C VAL A 151 7.10 -11.09 -8.21
N ASP A 152 6.04 -10.48 -7.65
CA ASP A 152 5.63 -9.11 -7.90
C ASP A 152 5.91 -8.17 -6.72
N GLY A 153 6.96 -8.45 -5.94
CA GLY A 153 7.45 -7.56 -4.89
C GLY A 153 8.48 -8.21 -3.97
N ALA A 154 8.83 -7.52 -2.89
CA ALA A 154 9.60 -8.05 -1.79
C ALA A 154 8.95 -7.65 -0.45
N LYS A 155 9.15 -8.46 0.58
CA LYS A 155 8.51 -8.29 1.87
C LYS A 155 8.78 -6.90 2.47
N LEU A 156 7.73 -6.25 2.95
CA LEU A 156 7.84 -5.01 3.72
C LEU A 156 8.16 -5.32 5.18
N SER A 157 8.96 -4.46 5.83
CA SER A 157 9.46 -4.70 7.19
C SER A 157 8.39 -4.96 8.25
N TYR A 158 7.17 -4.44 8.08
CA TYR A 158 6.06 -4.65 9.02
C TYR A 158 5.54 -6.09 9.04
N PHE A 159 5.64 -6.81 7.93
CA PHE A 159 5.06 -8.15 7.78
C PHE A 159 6.06 -9.27 8.11
N GLU A 160 5.52 -10.37 8.60
CA GLU A 160 6.27 -11.60 8.84
C GLU A 160 6.05 -12.57 7.67
N SER A 161 7.02 -13.46 7.48
CA SER A 161 6.98 -14.41 6.36
C SER A 161 6.06 -15.59 6.70
N GLY A 162 5.40 -16.16 5.68
CA GLY A 162 4.63 -17.39 5.79
C GLY A 162 3.22 -17.24 6.37
N THR A 163 2.65 -18.37 6.81
CA THR A 163 1.22 -18.52 7.21
C THR A 163 1.02 -18.78 8.70
N GLY A 164 2.07 -18.62 9.52
CA GLY A 164 1.97 -18.76 10.97
C GLY A 164 1.04 -17.71 11.60
N THR A 165 0.51 -18.01 12.78
CA THR A 165 -0.46 -17.14 13.49
C THR A 165 0.04 -15.70 13.64
N SER A 166 1.31 -15.49 14.00
CA SER A 166 1.89 -14.15 14.14
C SER A 166 1.90 -13.39 12.82
N ALA A 167 2.26 -14.05 11.72
CA ALA A 167 2.26 -13.47 10.39
C ALA A 167 0.85 -13.12 9.91
N ASN A 168 -0.11 -14.02 10.12
CA ASN A 168 -1.51 -13.77 9.75
C ASN A 168 -2.10 -12.58 10.53
N ASN A 169 -1.81 -12.47 11.83
CA ASN A 169 -2.26 -11.34 12.65
C ASN A 169 -1.79 -9.97 12.12
N LYS A 170 -0.63 -9.90 11.44
CA LYS A 170 -0.15 -8.65 10.81
C LYS A 170 -0.99 -8.23 9.59
N ARG A 171 -1.72 -9.15 8.96
CA ARG A 171 -2.48 -8.91 7.72
C ARG A 171 -3.95 -8.61 7.96
N ILE A 172 -4.46 -8.85 9.17
CA ILE A 172 -5.84 -8.53 9.55
C ILE A 172 -6.09 -7.02 9.39
N ALA A 173 -7.19 -6.68 8.73
CA ALA A 173 -7.65 -5.30 8.54
C ALA A 173 -9.16 -5.23 8.72
N ASN A 174 -9.64 -4.11 9.27
CA ASN A 174 -11.05 -3.97 9.62
C ASN A 174 -11.80 -3.12 8.59
N LEU A 175 -13.06 -3.47 8.36
CA LEU A 175 -14.06 -2.64 7.69
C LEU A 175 -15.19 -2.41 8.69
N ASN A 176 -15.46 -1.14 9.03
CA ASN A 176 -16.48 -0.75 10.01
C ASN A 176 -16.32 -1.48 11.37
N GLY A 177 -15.08 -1.62 11.84
CA GLY A 177 -14.76 -2.22 13.14
C GLY A 177 -14.62 -3.75 13.15
N SER A 178 -14.89 -4.44 12.04
CA SER A 178 -14.81 -5.89 11.95
C SER A 178 -13.79 -6.35 10.92
N ALA A 179 -13.04 -7.40 11.23
CA ALA A 179 -12.07 -7.99 10.30
C ALA A 179 -12.77 -8.43 8.99
N ALA A 180 -12.21 -8.06 7.84
CA ALA A 180 -12.81 -8.34 6.55
C ALA A 180 -11.77 -8.68 5.48
N PHE A 181 -12.25 -9.28 4.39
CA PHE A 181 -11.43 -9.60 3.23
C PHE A 181 -10.93 -8.33 2.54
N TRP A 182 -9.68 -8.32 2.08
CA TRP A 182 -9.16 -7.21 1.28
C TRP A 182 -8.24 -7.66 0.15
N TRP A 183 -8.28 -6.91 -0.96
CA TRP A 183 -7.60 -7.24 -2.20
C TRP A 183 -6.10 -6.97 -2.18
N LEU A 184 -5.34 -7.81 -2.88
CA LEU A 184 -3.95 -7.53 -3.29
C LEU A 184 -3.90 -7.08 -4.76
N ARG A 185 -2.76 -6.56 -5.20
CA ARG A 185 -2.52 -6.37 -6.65
C ARG A 185 -2.15 -7.66 -7.38
N SER A 186 -1.71 -8.68 -6.64
CA SER A 186 -1.22 -9.92 -7.23
C SER A 186 -2.34 -10.72 -7.90
N PRO A 187 -2.28 -10.98 -9.21
CA PRO A 187 -3.16 -11.95 -9.84
C PRO A 187 -2.83 -13.37 -9.36
N TYR A 188 -3.83 -14.25 -9.36
CA TYR A 188 -3.61 -15.69 -9.27
C TYR A 188 -3.12 -16.18 -10.64
N THR A 189 -1.92 -16.77 -10.71
CA THR A 189 -1.24 -16.97 -12.00
C THR A 189 -1.76 -18.13 -12.84
N ASP A 190 -2.61 -18.99 -12.30
CA ASP A 190 -3.15 -20.19 -12.98
C ASP A 190 -4.57 -19.94 -13.57
N TYR A 191 -5.11 -18.74 -13.42
CA TYR A 191 -6.33 -18.29 -14.12
C TYR A 191 -6.18 -16.83 -14.58
N THR A 192 -6.99 -16.41 -15.55
CA THR A 192 -7.02 -15.03 -16.06
C THR A 192 -8.07 -14.15 -15.36
N ASN A 193 -8.84 -14.70 -14.42
CA ASN A 193 -9.96 -14.01 -13.78
C ASN A 193 -9.92 -14.01 -12.25
N ARG A 194 -8.90 -14.60 -11.62
CA ARG A 194 -8.78 -14.68 -10.16
C ARG A 194 -7.67 -13.79 -9.62
N VAL A 195 -7.90 -13.20 -8.46
CA VAL A 195 -6.98 -12.26 -7.80
C VAL A 195 -6.76 -12.71 -6.37
N TRP A 196 -5.53 -12.57 -5.88
CA TRP A 196 -5.22 -12.83 -4.48
C TRP A 196 -5.84 -11.78 -3.56
N ARG A 197 -6.30 -12.25 -2.40
CA ARG A 197 -6.85 -11.45 -1.32
C ARG A 197 -6.38 -12.00 0.02
N VAL A 198 -6.49 -11.18 1.03
CA VAL A 198 -6.31 -11.56 2.42
C VAL A 198 -7.68 -11.85 3.03
N TYR A 199 -7.78 -12.91 3.82
CA TYR A 199 -8.96 -13.29 4.59
C TYR A 199 -9.08 -12.50 5.89
N SER A 200 -10.25 -12.55 6.53
CA SER A 200 -10.48 -11.89 7.83
C SER A 200 -9.60 -12.45 8.95
N ASP A 201 -9.07 -13.66 8.80
CA ASP A 201 -8.09 -14.28 9.71
C ASP A 201 -6.63 -13.98 9.34
N GLY A 202 -6.40 -13.20 8.27
CA GLY A 202 -5.09 -12.82 7.79
C GLY A 202 -4.41 -13.83 6.87
N ASN A 203 -5.03 -14.96 6.55
CA ASN A 203 -4.48 -15.92 5.58
C ASN A 203 -4.76 -15.48 4.12
N TYR A 204 -4.12 -16.11 3.15
CA TYR A 204 -4.36 -15.84 1.74
C TYR A 204 -5.56 -16.63 1.20
N GLY A 205 -6.15 -16.10 0.14
CA GLY A 205 -7.01 -16.85 -0.78
C GLY A 205 -7.21 -16.09 -2.07
N ASN A 206 -7.91 -16.65 -3.04
CA ASN A 206 -8.21 -15.98 -4.29
C ASN A 206 -9.71 -16.00 -4.60
N ASN A 207 -10.16 -15.03 -5.39
CA ASN A 207 -11.51 -15.04 -5.94
C ASN A 207 -11.57 -14.25 -7.26
N TYR A 208 -12.72 -14.32 -7.93
CA TYR A 208 -13.01 -13.59 -9.16
C TYR A 208 -12.76 -12.09 -9.02
N ALA A 209 -12.09 -11.51 -10.01
CA ALA A 209 -11.79 -10.09 -10.08
C ALA A 209 -13.07 -9.22 -10.05
N SER A 210 -14.20 -9.76 -10.51
CA SER A 210 -15.52 -9.11 -10.44
C SER A 210 -16.21 -9.23 -9.07
N SER A 211 -15.63 -9.92 -8.09
CA SER A 211 -16.17 -9.93 -6.73
C SER A 211 -15.86 -8.61 -6.01
N SER A 212 -16.65 -8.25 -5.00
CA SER A 212 -16.44 -7.02 -4.22
C SER A 212 -15.85 -7.33 -2.84
N TYR A 213 -14.64 -6.82 -2.56
CA TYR A 213 -13.96 -6.93 -1.26
C TYR A 213 -13.22 -5.63 -0.91
N GLY A 214 -12.64 -5.60 0.28
CA GLY A 214 -12.00 -4.43 0.84
C GLY A 214 -10.82 -3.93 0.03
N ILE A 215 -10.70 -2.60 -0.05
CA ILE A 215 -9.54 -1.91 -0.59
C ILE A 215 -8.69 -1.36 0.56
N ARG A 216 -7.39 -1.65 0.53
CA ARG A 216 -6.41 -1.12 1.48
C ARG A 216 -5.29 -0.39 0.73
N PRO A 217 -5.47 0.91 0.44
CA PRO A 217 -4.50 1.70 -0.34
C PRO A 217 -3.13 1.79 0.34
N ALA A 218 -2.07 1.69 -0.46
CA ALA A 218 -0.69 1.92 -0.07
C ALA A 218 -0.07 3.02 -0.93
N LEU A 219 0.93 3.72 -0.38
CA LEU A 219 1.64 4.81 -1.04
C LEU A 219 3.05 4.99 -0.45
N VAL A 220 3.89 5.78 -1.13
CA VAL A 220 5.24 6.10 -0.66
C VAL A 220 5.39 7.61 -0.50
N LEU A 221 5.92 8.03 0.65
CA LEU A 221 6.32 9.42 0.91
C LEU A 221 7.85 9.54 0.83
N PRO A 222 8.39 10.72 0.48
CA PRO A 222 9.82 10.95 0.63
C PRO A 222 10.19 10.97 2.12
N SER A 223 11.38 10.48 2.46
CA SER A 223 11.82 10.34 3.86
C SER A 223 11.91 11.68 4.62
N ASN A 224 12.05 12.80 3.91
CA ASN A 224 12.04 14.15 4.47
C ASN A 224 10.64 14.79 4.57
N ALA A 225 9.56 14.07 4.22
CA ALA A 225 8.20 14.50 4.54
C ALA A 225 8.06 14.70 6.06
N LEU A 226 7.30 15.72 6.46
CA LEU A 226 7.14 16.12 7.86
C LEU A 226 5.74 15.78 8.36
N PHE A 227 5.68 15.11 9.50
CA PHE A 227 4.48 14.95 10.30
C PHE A 227 4.50 15.90 11.49
N ASP A 228 3.32 16.34 11.90
CA ASP A 228 3.14 17.07 13.15
C ASP A 228 3.48 16.18 14.36
N GLU A 229 4.28 16.70 15.30
CA GLU A 229 4.78 15.94 16.45
C GLU A 229 3.68 15.40 17.37
N THR A 230 2.53 16.07 17.43
CA THR A 230 1.45 15.70 18.35
C THR A 230 0.35 14.92 17.63
N THR A 231 -0.09 15.42 16.48
CA THR A 231 -1.25 14.86 15.77
C THR A 231 -0.86 13.76 14.79
N MET A 232 0.43 13.64 14.45
CA MET A 232 0.97 12.77 13.41
C MET A 232 0.33 13.02 12.03
N LEU A 233 -0.20 14.22 11.80
CA LEU A 233 -0.78 14.63 10.52
C LEU A 233 0.31 15.13 9.57
N LEU A 234 0.26 14.69 8.30
CA LEU A 234 1.21 15.14 7.28
C LEU A 234 1.14 16.66 7.08
N LYS A 235 2.31 17.31 7.07
CA LYS A 235 2.47 18.77 6.93
C LYS A 235 3.17 19.19 5.63
N GLY A 236 3.65 18.24 4.84
CA GLY A 236 4.32 18.47 3.56
C GLY A 236 5.75 17.97 3.55
N VAL A 237 6.59 18.54 2.70
CA VAL A 237 8.02 18.23 2.56
C VAL A 237 8.84 19.43 3.01
N LYS A 238 9.99 19.17 3.64
CA LYS A 238 10.99 20.20 3.93
C LYS A 238 11.94 20.41 2.75
#